data_AF-X1CKQ7-F1
#
_entry.id   AF-X1CKQ7-F1
#
_cell.length_a   1.000
_cell.length_b   1.000
_cell.length_c   1.000
_cell.angle_alpha   90.00
_cell.angle_beta   90.00
_cell.angle_gamma   90.00
#
_symmetry.space_group_name_H-M   'P 1'
#
loop_
_entity.id
_entity.type
_entity.pdbx_description
1 polymer ?
#
loop_
_entity_poly.entity_id
_entity_poly.type
_entity_poly.pdbx_seq_one_letter_code
_entity_poly.pdbx_strand_id
1 'polypeptide(L)'
;TENVPGAVGFARAVELAKEEHIKHMTELRNYIIKTILDEIPYSRLNGPNIDTQGDKRLCNNVNMAFNYIEGESILLRLNDVGIAVSTGSACASKSLDASHVLQAIGLTYEEGLHGTIRVSLGRENTFDEANYFINELKPIIELLRKMSPLSPNK
;
A
#
# COMPACT_ATOMS: atom_id res chain seq x y z
N THR A 1 -1.63 -30.37 -23.24
CA THR A 1 -1.94 -31.07 -21.98
C THR A 1 -2.60 -30.09 -21.03
N GLU A 2 -3.70 -30.48 -20.38
CA GLU A 2 -4.44 -29.60 -19.47
C GLU A 2 -3.76 -29.48 -18.10
N ASN A 3 -3.87 -28.30 -17.47
CA ASN A 3 -3.33 -28.05 -16.13
C ASN A 3 -4.31 -28.53 -15.03
N VAL A 4 -4.51 -29.84 -14.95
CA VAL A 4 -5.42 -30.46 -13.97
C VAL A 4 -5.08 -30.08 -12.52
N PRO A 5 -3.82 -30.11 -12.06
CA PRO A 5 -3.49 -29.69 -10.70
C PRO A 5 -3.84 -28.23 -10.41
N GLY A 6 -3.63 -27.33 -11.38
CA GLY A 6 -3.99 -25.91 -11.25
C GLY A 6 -5.50 -25.71 -11.15
N ALA A 7 -6.30 -26.45 -11.91
CA ALA A 7 -7.76 -26.40 -11.84
C ALA A 7 -8.27 -26.85 -10.46
N VAL A 8 -7.75 -27.97 -9.93
CA VAL A 8 -8.12 -28.48 -8.60
C VAL A 8 -7.71 -27.48 -7.50
N GLY A 9 -6.50 -26.92 -7.58
CA GLY A 9 -6.02 -25.91 -6.64
C GLY A 9 -6.88 -24.64 -6.65
N PHE A 10 -7.29 -24.17 -7.84
CA PHE A 10 -8.17 -23.01 -7.97
C PHE A 10 -9.56 -23.27 -7.36
N ALA A 11 -10.17 -24.43 -7.65
CA ALA A 11 -11.45 -24.81 -7.06
C ALA A 11 -11.37 -24.79 -5.52
N ARG A 12 -10.31 -25.37 -4.95
CA ARG A 12 -10.10 -25.36 -3.51
C ARG A 12 -9.87 -23.94 -2.95
N ALA A 13 -9.17 -23.07 -3.68
CA ALA A 13 -8.97 -21.68 -3.26
C ALA A 13 -10.29 -20.90 -3.22
N VAL A 14 -11.19 -21.13 -4.17
CA VAL A 14 -12.53 -20.54 -4.21
C VAL A 14 -13.35 -21.01 -3.00
N GLU A 15 -13.33 -22.30 -2.67
CA GLU A 15 -14.03 -22.84 -1.49
C GLU A 15 -13.52 -22.24 -0.16
N LEU A 16 -12.23 -21.92 -0.09
CA LEU A 16 -11.61 -21.32 1.10
C LEU A 16 -11.80 -19.80 1.15
N ALA A 17 -12.30 -19.16 0.09
CA ALA A 17 -12.62 -17.74 0.09
C ALA A 17 -13.98 -17.54 0.80
N LYS A 18 -13.95 -16.85 1.94
CA LYS A 18 -15.12 -16.65 2.80
C LYS A 18 -15.31 -15.17 3.08
N GLU A 19 -16.55 -14.77 3.35
CA GLU A 19 -16.91 -13.39 3.71
C GLU A 19 -16.21 -12.89 4.99
N GLU A 20 -15.94 -13.79 5.94
CA GLU A 20 -15.20 -13.45 7.17
C GLU A 20 -13.80 -12.89 6.87
N HIS A 21 -13.12 -13.41 5.84
CA HIS A 21 -11.82 -12.90 5.41
C HIS A 21 -11.94 -11.48 4.84
N ILE A 22 -13.02 -11.18 4.10
CA ILE A 22 -13.28 -9.84 3.55
C ILE A 22 -13.46 -8.85 4.69
N LYS A 23 -14.27 -9.21 5.70
CA LYS A 23 -14.51 -8.36 6.86
C LYS A 23 -13.22 -8.08 7.64
N HIS A 24 -12.45 -9.12 7.96
CA HIS A 24 -11.18 -9.01 8.67
C HIS A 24 -10.17 -8.11 7.94
N MET A 25 -9.95 -8.35 6.64
CA MET A 25 -9.06 -7.52 5.83
C MET A 25 -9.55 -6.07 5.74
N THR A 26 -10.86 -5.84 5.65
CA THR A 26 -11.46 -4.50 5.64
C THR A 26 -11.15 -3.74 6.93
N GLU A 27 -11.28 -4.40 8.08
CA GLU A 27 -10.98 -3.81 9.39
C GLU A 27 -9.49 -3.45 9.51
N LEU A 28 -8.59 -4.37 9.15
CA LEU A 28 -7.15 -4.11 9.12
C LEU A 28 -6.76 -2.98 8.16
N ARG A 29 -7.31 -3.01 6.95
CA ARG A 29 -7.07 -1.98 5.92
C ARG A 29 -7.50 -0.61 6.43
N ASN A 30 -8.69 -0.51 7.02
CA ASN A 30 -9.20 0.75 7.57
C ASN A 30 -8.36 1.23 8.73
N TYR A 31 -7.93 0.32 9.61
CA TYR A 31 -7.03 0.64 10.71
C TYR A 31 -5.73 1.26 10.18
N ILE A 32 -5.03 0.57 9.27
CA ILE A 32 -3.78 1.05 8.67
C ILE A 32 -3.95 2.40 7.98
N ILE A 33 -4.99 2.56 7.15
CA ILE A 33 -5.23 3.81 6.43
C ILE A 33 -5.46 4.97 7.40
N LYS A 34 -6.33 4.80 8.40
CA LYS A 34 -6.64 5.86 9.37
C LYS A 34 -5.40 6.25 10.14
N THR A 35 -4.67 5.28 10.70
CA THR A 35 -3.48 5.55 11.49
C THR A 35 -2.40 6.25 10.66
N ILE A 36 -2.18 5.86 9.39
CA ILE A 36 -1.22 6.57 8.52
C ILE A 36 -1.65 8.02 8.28
N LEU A 37 -2.92 8.26 7.96
CA LEU A 37 -3.42 9.61 7.68
C LEU A 37 -3.38 10.51 8.93
N ASP A 38 -3.62 9.95 10.10
CA ASP A 38 -3.62 10.68 11.37
C ASP A 38 -2.19 10.95 11.88
N GLU A 39 -1.27 10.01 11.71
CA GLU A 39 0.07 10.07 12.33
C GLU A 39 1.20 10.49 11.41
N ILE A 40 1.06 10.35 10.09
CA ILE A 40 2.11 10.64 9.12
C ILE A 40 1.70 11.85 8.27
N PRO A 41 2.23 13.06 8.54
CA PRO A 41 1.90 14.26 7.77
C PRO A 41 2.22 14.11 6.29
N TYR A 42 1.58 14.93 5.44
CA TYR A 42 1.80 14.92 3.99
C TYR A 42 1.67 13.51 3.36
N SER A 43 0.74 12.73 3.90
CA SER A 43 0.32 11.45 3.35
C SER A 43 -1.03 11.62 2.66
N ARG A 44 -1.26 10.81 1.63
CA ARG A 44 -2.50 10.82 0.86
C ARG A 44 -2.92 9.40 0.52
N LEU A 45 -4.20 9.12 0.65
CA LEU A 45 -4.79 7.88 0.16
C LEU A 45 -5.10 8.00 -1.33
N ASN A 46 -4.61 7.04 -2.12
CA ASN A 46 -4.85 6.99 -3.57
C ASN A 46 -6.07 6.12 -3.90
N GLY A 47 -7.06 6.70 -4.58
CA GLY A 47 -8.34 6.03 -4.92
C GLY A 47 -9.48 6.41 -3.96
N PRO A 48 -10.56 5.61 -3.89
CA PRO A 48 -11.71 5.92 -3.03
C PRO A 48 -11.34 6.04 -1.55
N ASN A 49 -11.98 6.99 -0.86
CA ASN A 49 -11.88 7.17 0.59
C ASN A 49 -12.70 6.12 1.33
N ILE A 50 -12.23 5.74 2.52
CA ILE A 50 -12.86 4.72 3.36
C ILE A 50 -14.16 5.20 4.04
N ASP A 51 -14.35 6.52 4.20
CA ASP A 51 -15.54 7.09 4.86
C ASP A 51 -16.63 7.52 3.85
N THR A 52 -16.44 7.27 2.55
CA THR A 52 -17.48 7.56 1.54
C THR A 52 -18.57 6.49 1.56
N GLN A 53 -19.83 6.90 1.37
CA GLN A 53 -20.97 5.97 1.32
C GLN A 53 -20.71 4.85 0.30
N GLY A 54 -20.75 3.62 0.77
CA GLY A 54 -20.64 2.41 -0.05
C GLY A 54 -19.21 1.95 -0.36
N ASP A 55 -18.19 2.43 0.38
CA ASP A 55 -16.78 1.99 0.34
C ASP A 55 -16.40 1.18 -0.91
N LYS A 56 -16.00 1.92 -1.96
CA LYS A 56 -15.66 1.34 -3.27
C LYS A 56 -14.22 0.84 -3.35
N ARG A 57 -13.55 0.66 -2.20
CA ARG A 57 -12.17 0.17 -2.12
C ARG A 57 -12.17 -1.33 -1.85
N LEU A 58 -11.27 -2.05 -2.51
CA LEU A 58 -11.07 -3.47 -2.24
C LEU A 58 -10.66 -3.69 -0.77
N CYS A 59 -11.21 -4.73 -0.14
CA CYS A 59 -11.04 -5.00 1.30
C CYS A 59 -9.58 -5.09 1.76
N ASN A 60 -8.64 -5.41 0.87
CA ASN A 60 -7.25 -5.63 1.22
C ASN A 60 -6.27 -4.60 0.64
N ASN A 61 -6.75 -3.51 0.04
CA ASN A 61 -5.89 -2.57 -0.67
C ASN A 61 -5.62 -1.29 0.11
N VAL A 62 -4.37 -1.10 0.54
CA VAL A 62 -3.86 0.17 1.07
C VAL A 62 -2.89 0.74 0.04
N ASN A 63 -3.22 1.91 -0.54
CA ASN A 63 -2.37 2.58 -1.52
C ASN A 63 -2.15 4.02 -1.06
N MET A 64 -0.95 4.30 -0.55
CA MET A 64 -0.61 5.57 0.10
C MET A 64 0.50 6.26 -0.69
N ALA A 65 0.29 7.55 -0.97
CA ALA A 65 1.33 8.46 -1.42
C ALA A 65 1.90 9.23 -0.23
N PHE A 66 3.22 9.40 -0.22
CA PHE A 66 3.95 10.21 0.75
C PHE A 66 4.73 11.28 0.01
N ASN A 67 4.44 12.54 0.28
CA ASN A 67 5.11 13.62 -0.41
C ASN A 67 6.59 13.70 -0.02
N TYR A 68 7.38 14.26 -0.94
CA TYR A 68 8.80 14.60 -0.79
C TYR A 68 9.76 13.41 -0.73
N ILE A 69 9.30 12.19 -0.99
CA ILE A 69 10.14 10.99 -0.94
C ILE A 69 9.84 10.05 -2.10
N GLU A 70 10.82 9.21 -2.43
CA GLU A 70 10.70 8.19 -3.49
C GLU A 70 10.20 6.87 -2.89
N GLY A 71 9.20 6.26 -3.52
CA GLY A 71 8.55 5.03 -3.06
C GLY A 71 9.50 3.85 -2.99
N GLU A 72 10.44 3.74 -3.94
CA GLU A 72 11.46 2.69 -3.94
C GLU A 72 12.35 2.74 -2.69
N SER A 73 12.64 3.94 -2.18
CA SER A 73 13.41 4.10 -0.94
C SER A 73 12.64 3.61 0.28
N ILE A 74 11.31 3.82 0.30
CA ILE A 74 10.42 3.30 1.34
C ILE A 74 10.41 1.77 1.29
N LEU A 75 10.23 1.20 0.09
CA LEU A 75 10.18 -0.24 -0.14
C LEU A 75 11.48 -0.93 0.34
N LEU A 76 12.64 -0.40 -0.04
CA LEU A 76 13.93 -0.97 0.35
C LEU A 76 14.10 -0.97 1.88
N ARG A 77 13.78 0.14 2.56
CA ARG A 77 13.88 0.23 4.02
C ARG A 77 12.88 -0.66 4.76
N LEU A 78 11.66 -0.81 4.24
CA LEU A 78 10.69 -1.75 4.78
C LEU A 78 11.17 -3.20 4.60
N ASN A 79 11.80 -3.51 3.47
CA ASN A 79 12.36 -4.82 3.23
C ASN A 79 13.50 -5.16 4.21
N ASP A 80 14.33 -4.19 4.59
CA ASP A 80 15.40 -4.38 5.60
C ASP A 80 14.87 -4.82 6.97
N VAL A 81 13.63 -4.43 7.31
CA VAL A 81 12.93 -4.81 8.55
C VAL A 81 11.92 -5.96 8.35
N GLY A 82 12.01 -6.65 7.21
CA GLY A 82 11.22 -7.84 6.91
C GLY A 82 9.79 -7.59 6.44
N ILE A 83 9.47 -6.37 6.00
CA ILE A 83 8.12 -6.00 5.54
C ILE A 83 8.09 -5.91 4.01
N ALA A 84 7.26 -6.75 3.40
CA ALA A 84 7.07 -6.75 1.96
C ALA A 84 5.95 -5.78 1.54
N VAL A 85 6.29 -4.82 0.67
CA VAL A 85 5.35 -3.92 0.01
C VAL A 85 5.64 -3.82 -1.49
N SER A 86 4.78 -3.13 -2.23
CA SER A 86 5.01 -2.83 -3.65
C SER A 86 5.00 -1.32 -3.89
N THR A 87 5.67 -0.87 -4.95
CA THR A 87 5.66 0.53 -5.43
C THR A 87 5.14 0.55 -6.86
N GLY A 88 4.46 1.64 -7.25
CA GLY A 88 3.93 1.79 -8.61
C GLY A 88 2.92 0.70 -9.05
N SER A 89 2.41 0.81 -10.28
CA SER A 89 1.33 -0.06 -10.79
C SER A 89 1.75 -1.44 -11.32
N ALA A 90 3.03 -1.77 -11.39
CA ALA A 90 3.45 -3.09 -11.83
C ALA A 90 4.89 -3.33 -11.41
N CYS A 91 5.18 -4.58 -11.04
CA CYS A 91 6.52 -5.12 -10.92
C CYS A 91 7.43 -4.58 -12.04
N ALA A 92 8.45 -3.81 -11.68
CA ALA A 92 9.64 -3.56 -12.50
C ALA A 92 9.38 -3.36 -14.01
N SER A 93 8.73 -2.26 -14.42
CA SER A 93 9.03 -1.76 -15.77
C SER A 93 10.48 -1.30 -15.76
N LYS A 94 11.29 -1.77 -16.72
CA LYS A 94 12.67 -1.27 -16.94
C LYS A 94 12.73 0.22 -17.28
N SER A 95 11.61 0.94 -17.26
CA SER A 95 11.50 2.37 -17.41
C SER A 95 11.16 3.03 -16.07
N LEU A 96 11.80 4.17 -15.81
CA LEU A 96 11.58 5.08 -14.67
C LEU A 96 10.21 5.76 -14.70
N ASP A 97 9.28 5.27 -15.52
CA ASP A 97 8.01 5.93 -15.76
C ASP A 97 7.08 5.74 -14.57
N ALA A 98 6.47 6.85 -14.14
CA ALA A 98 5.46 6.81 -13.11
C ALA A 98 4.25 5.97 -13.52
N SER A 99 3.50 5.50 -12.52
CA SER A 99 2.32 4.67 -12.73
C SER A 99 1.28 5.36 -13.63
N HIS A 100 0.98 4.77 -14.78
CA HIS A 100 -0.09 5.25 -15.67
C HIS A 100 -1.47 5.27 -14.98
N VAL A 101 -1.71 4.37 -14.01
CA VAL A 101 -2.94 4.36 -13.21
C VAL A 101 -3.01 5.56 -12.28
N LEU A 102 -1.91 5.88 -11.58
CA LEU A 102 -1.85 7.04 -10.68
C LEU A 102 -1.96 8.35 -11.46
N GLN A 103 -1.33 8.43 -12.63
CA GLN A 103 -1.50 9.56 -13.55
C GLN A 103 -2.94 9.70 -14.05
N ALA A 104 -3.60 8.58 -14.39
CA ALA A 104 -4.98 8.60 -14.88
C ALA A 104 -6.00 9.07 -13.82
N ILE A 105 -5.73 8.85 -12.53
CA ILE A 105 -6.53 9.40 -11.42
C ILE A 105 -6.11 10.82 -11.02
N GLY A 106 -5.21 11.44 -11.78
CA GLY A 106 -4.78 12.83 -11.62
C GLY A 106 -3.73 13.07 -10.54
N LEU A 107 -3.04 12.03 -10.06
CA LEU A 107 -1.98 12.21 -9.07
C LEU A 107 -0.76 12.87 -9.73
N THR A 108 -0.41 14.07 -9.27
CA THR A 108 0.71 14.84 -9.81
C THR A 108 2.03 14.51 -9.12
N TYR A 109 3.16 14.91 -9.72
CA TYR A 109 4.49 14.75 -9.13
C TYR A 109 4.60 15.38 -7.74
N GLU A 110 4.04 16.58 -7.58
CA GLU A 110 4.03 17.32 -6.31
C GLU A 110 3.19 16.63 -5.23
N GLU A 111 2.16 15.89 -5.63
CA GLU A 111 1.28 15.12 -4.75
C GLU A 111 1.82 13.71 -4.41
N GLY A 112 3.07 13.40 -4.76
CA GLY A 112 3.71 12.15 -4.37
C GLY A 112 3.52 11.00 -5.35
N LEU A 113 3.40 11.30 -6.66
CA LEU A 113 3.34 10.29 -7.72
C LEU A 113 4.46 9.24 -7.63
N HIS A 114 5.67 9.66 -7.25
CA HIS A 114 6.80 8.76 -7.03
C HIS A 114 6.87 8.19 -5.62
N GLY A 115 6.32 8.88 -4.62
CA GLY A 115 6.31 8.49 -3.21
C GLY A 115 5.22 7.50 -2.83
N THR A 116 4.76 6.67 -3.78
CA THR A 116 3.62 5.78 -3.56
C THR A 116 4.04 4.35 -3.22
N ILE A 117 3.46 3.81 -2.15
CA ILE A 117 3.51 2.38 -1.83
C ILE A 117 2.11 1.77 -1.80
N ARG A 118 2.04 0.48 -2.14
CA ARG A 118 0.85 -0.36 -2.04
C ARG A 118 1.14 -1.55 -1.14
N VAL A 119 0.31 -1.66 -0.11
CA VAL A 119 0.22 -2.81 0.79
C VAL A 119 -1.04 -3.59 0.43
N SER A 120 -0.87 -4.88 0.17
CA SER A 120 -1.96 -5.81 -0.13
C SER A 120 -2.08 -6.82 1.00
N LEU A 121 -3.17 -6.75 1.75
CA LEU A 121 -3.40 -7.61 2.91
C LEU A 121 -3.89 -9.01 2.49
N GLY A 122 -3.54 -10.00 3.29
CA GLY A 122 -4.05 -11.36 3.24
C GLY A 122 -4.93 -11.67 4.44
N ARG A 123 -5.69 -12.76 4.34
CA ARG A 123 -6.57 -13.25 5.42
C ARG A 123 -5.84 -13.63 6.71
N GLU A 124 -4.53 -13.86 6.64
CA GLU A 124 -3.69 -14.29 7.76
C GLU A 124 -3.02 -13.10 8.46
N ASN A 125 -3.09 -11.89 7.90
CA ASN A 125 -2.48 -10.74 8.54
C ASN A 125 -3.16 -10.40 9.86
N THR A 126 -2.40 -9.82 10.78
CA THR A 126 -2.89 -9.50 12.14
C THR A 126 -2.78 -8.01 12.45
N PHE A 127 -3.50 -7.58 13.50
CA PHE A 127 -3.37 -6.20 14.00
C PHE A 127 -1.99 -5.93 14.59
N ASP A 128 -1.33 -6.95 15.15
CA ASP A 128 0.04 -6.82 15.66
C ASP A 128 1.04 -6.59 14.51
N GLU A 129 0.88 -7.29 13.39
CA GLU A 129 1.66 -7.02 12.18
C GLU A 129 1.35 -5.63 11.59
N ALA A 130 0.08 -5.19 11.64
CA ALA A 130 -0.29 -3.85 11.21
C ALA A 130 0.36 -2.77 12.10
N ASN A 131 0.38 -2.97 13.41
CA ASN A 131 1.06 -2.11 14.38
C ASN A 131 2.56 -2.07 14.11
N TYR A 132 3.19 -3.23 13.93
CA TYR A 132 4.61 -3.33 13.58
C TYR A 132 4.91 -2.56 12.29
N PHE A 133 4.09 -2.74 11.25
CA PHE A 133 4.21 -2.00 10.00
C PHE A 133 4.16 -0.48 10.19
N ILE A 134 3.19 0.03 10.95
CA ILE A 134 3.04 1.47 11.19
C ILE A 134 4.22 2.02 11.99
N ASN A 135 4.65 1.28 13.04
CA ASN A 135 5.75 1.67 13.91
C ASN A 135 7.09 1.73 13.18
N GLU A 136 7.32 0.86 12.19
CA GLU A 136 8.52 0.92 11.33
C GLU A 136 8.38 1.97 10.21
N LEU A 137 7.19 2.11 9.63
CA LEU A 137 6.95 3.04 8.53
C LEU A 137 7.23 4.49 8.95
N LYS A 138 6.73 4.92 10.12
CA LYS A 138 6.85 6.31 10.59
C LYS A 138 8.30 6.82 10.65
N PRO A 139 9.25 6.17 11.36
CA PRO A 139 10.64 6.61 11.38
C PRO A 139 11.33 6.52 10.02
N ILE A 140 10.96 5.54 9.18
CA ILE A 140 11.46 5.44 7.79
C ILE A 140 11.06 6.68 6.99
N ILE A 141 9.80 7.08 7.03
CA ILE A 141 9.29 8.25 6.31
C ILE A 141 9.96 9.54 6.81
N GLU A 142 10.10 9.69 8.13
CA GLU A 142 10.78 10.85 8.73
C GLU A 142 12.25 10.95 8.30
N LEU A 143 12.97 9.83 8.30
CA LEU A 143 14.36 9.77 7.88
C LEU A 143 14.52 10.14 6.41
N LEU A 144 13.71 9.55 5.53
CA LEU A 144 13.77 9.82 4.10
C LEU A 144 13.44 11.28 3.79
N ARG A 145 12.47 11.88 4.49
CA ARG A 145 12.15 13.30 4.35
C ARG A 145 13.29 14.20 4.81
N LYS A 146 14.01 13.88 5.90
CA LYS A 146 15.19 14.64 6.33
C LYS A 146 16.31 14.67 5.27
N MET A 147 16.41 13.61 4.47
CA MET A 147 17.40 13.50 3.40
C MET A 147 16.95 14.12 2.09
N SER A 148 15.64 14.36 1.91
CA SER A 148 15.08 14.85 0.66
C SER A 148 15.35 16.35 0.46
N PRO A 149 15.82 16.76 -0.74
CA PRO A 149 15.96 18.18 -1.08
C PRO A 149 14.62 18.88 -1.31
N LEU A 150 13.52 18.13 -1.45
CA LEU A 150 12.17 18.64 -1.74
C LEU A 150 11.31 18.86 -0.49
N SER A 151 11.80 18.48 0.69
CA SER A 151 11.04 18.58 1.93
C SER A 151 10.69 20.05 2.27
N PRO A 152 9.47 20.33 2.76
CA PRO A 152 8.96 21.69 2.95
C PRO A 152 9.68 22.45 4.06
N ASN A 153 10.45 21.77 4.93
CA ASN A 153 11.19 22.36 6.04
C ASN A 153 12.70 22.21 5.86
N LYS A 154 13.24 22.89 4.85
CA LYS A 154 14.62 23.40 4.90
C LYS A 154 14.59 24.88 5.26
#